data_AF-A0A7Y3GGL9-F1
#
_entry.id   AF-A0A7Y3GGL9-F1
#
_cell.length_a   1.000
_cell.length_b   1.000
_cell.length_c   1.000
_cell.angle_alpha   90.00
_cell.angle_beta   90.00
_cell.angle_gamma   90.00
#
_symmetry.space_group_name_H-M   'P 1'
#
loop_
_entity.id
_entity.type
_entity.pdbx_description
1 polymer ?
#
loop_
_entity_poly.entity_id
_entity_poly.type
_entity_poly.pdbx_seq_one_letter_code
_entity_poly.pdbx_strand_id
1 'polypeptide(L)'
;MTLNLDPIMLARLQFAFTVSFHILFPAFTIGLASWLAVVEWRWLKTGNEVYKDVYRMWVKIFAVTFGMGVVSGVVLSYQFGTNWSVFADKVGNVLGPLLGFEVLTAFFLEASFLGIMLFGWNR
;
A
#
# COMPACT_ATOMS: atom_id res chain seq x y z
N MET A 1 27.55 22.53 -19.60
CA MET A 1 26.83 21.25 -19.71
C MET A 1 25.37 21.52 -19.38
N THR A 2 24.52 21.75 -20.39
CA THR A 2 23.08 21.85 -20.17
C THR A 2 22.55 20.45 -19.89
N LEU A 3 21.86 20.25 -18.76
CA LEU A 3 21.10 19.03 -18.52
C LEU A 3 20.05 18.93 -19.63
N ASN A 4 20.27 18.07 -20.62
CA ASN A 4 19.26 17.74 -21.61
C ASN A 4 18.19 16.88 -20.93
N LEU A 5 17.15 17.54 -20.43
CA LEU A 5 15.96 16.92 -19.85
C LEU A 5 15.05 16.41 -20.97
N ASP A 6 15.45 15.33 -21.63
CA ASP A 6 14.58 14.68 -22.60
C ASP A 6 13.37 14.00 -21.92
N PRO A 7 12.26 13.76 -22.65
CA PRO A 7 11.05 13.17 -22.08
C PRO A 7 11.27 11.78 -21.44
N ILE A 8 12.21 10.99 -21.96
CA ILE A 8 12.49 9.64 -21.46
C ILE A 8 13.19 9.74 -20.09
N MET A 9 14.14 10.65 -19.95
CA MET A 9 14.83 10.93 -18.69
C MET A 9 13.84 11.46 -17.64
N LEU A 10 12.94 12.37 -18.02
CA LEU A 10 11.89 12.87 -17.12
C LEU A 10 10.94 11.76 -16.68
N ALA A 11 10.50 10.89 -17.60
CA ALA A 11 9.64 9.75 -17.28
C ALA A 11 10.33 8.78 -16.31
N ARG A 12 11.63 8.51 -16.48
CA ARG A 12 12.43 7.67 -15.56
C ARG A 12 12.54 8.29 -14.18
N LEU A 13 12.86 9.59 -14.09
CA LEU A 13 12.99 10.30 -12.82
C LEU A 13 11.65 10.34 -12.07
N GLN A 14 10.56 10.64 -12.79
CA GLN A 14 9.21 10.64 -12.21
C GLN A 14 8.82 9.25 -11.70
N PHE A 15 9.03 8.20 -12.51
CA PHE A 15 8.74 6.83 -12.10
C PHE A 15 9.60 6.38 -10.91
N ALA A 16 10.90 6.68 -10.94
CA ALA A 16 11.83 6.36 -9.85
C ALA A 16 11.41 7.04 -8.54
N PHE A 17 11.01 8.31 -8.59
CA PHE A 17 10.47 9.01 -7.43
C PHE A 17 9.21 8.31 -6.91
N THR A 18 8.22 8.09 -7.77
CA THR A 18 6.93 7.51 -7.38
C THR A 18 7.08 6.11 -6.79
N VAL A 19 7.83 5.21 -7.44
CA VAL A 19 8.02 3.83 -6.96
C VAL A 19 8.81 3.78 -5.66
N SER A 20 9.83 4.64 -5.50
CA SER A 20 10.66 4.69 -4.28
C SER A 20 9.86 5.18 -3.07
N PHE A 21 8.95 6.14 -3.26
CA PHE A 21 8.04 6.54 -2.19
C PHE A 21 6.95 5.51 -1.94
N HIS A 22 6.37 4.95 -3.00
CA HIS A 22 5.29 3.98 -2.87
C HIS A 22 5.73 2.76 -2.06
N ILE A 23 6.88 2.15 -2.37
CA ILE A 23 7.29 0.88 -1.76
C ILE A 23 7.45 0.94 -0.24
N LEU A 24 7.75 2.12 0.32
CA LEU A 24 7.90 2.31 1.76
C LEU A 24 6.61 2.00 2.52
N PHE A 25 5.45 2.33 1.94
CA PHE A 25 4.18 2.15 2.64
C PHE A 25 3.75 0.67 2.70
N PRO A 26 3.62 -0.08 1.59
CA PRO A 26 3.28 -1.51 1.63
C PRO A 26 4.30 -2.34 2.42
N ALA A 27 5.61 -2.07 2.27
CA ALA A 27 6.63 -2.80 3.02
C ALA A 27 6.46 -2.64 4.53
N PHE A 28 6.11 -1.43 4.98
CA PHE A 28 5.84 -1.16 6.38
C PHE A 28 4.49 -1.74 6.85
N THR A 29 3.42 -1.56 6.07
CA THR A 29 2.06 -1.98 6.47
C THR A 29 1.92 -3.50 6.50
N ILE A 30 2.53 -4.26 5.58
CA ILE A 30 2.49 -5.73 5.60
C ILE A 30 3.07 -6.28 6.92
N GLY A 31 4.23 -5.76 7.33
CA GLY A 31 4.87 -6.14 8.60
C GLY A 31 4.04 -5.69 9.80
N LEU A 32 3.56 -4.45 9.78
CA LEU A 32 2.79 -3.88 10.89
C LEU A 32 1.43 -4.57 11.07
N ALA A 33 0.74 -4.96 9.99
CA ALA A 33 -0.52 -5.70 10.04
C ALA A 33 -0.34 -7.05 10.75
N SER A 34 0.69 -7.82 10.36
CA SER A 34 1.01 -9.11 10.97
C SER A 34 1.33 -8.95 12.47
N TRP A 35 2.08 -7.90 12.82
CA TRP A 35 2.39 -7.60 14.21
C TRP A 35 1.17 -7.16 15.03
N LEU A 36 0.31 -6.29 14.47
CA LEU A 36 -0.93 -5.87 15.11
C LEU A 36 -1.87 -7.05 15.38
N ALA A 37 -1.96 -8.00 14.46
CA ALA A 37 -2.73 -9.23 14.66
C ALA A 37 -2.20 -10.04 15.87
N VAL A 38 -0.88 -10.15 16.03
CA VAL A 38 -0.28 -10.81 17.20
C VAL A 38 -0.55 -10.05 18.49
N VAL A 39 -0.44 -8.71 18.47
CA VAL A 39 -0.71 -7.88 19.65
C VAL A 39 -2.17 -8.01 20.09
N GLU A 40 -3.11 -7.96 19.15
CA GLU A 40 -4.54 -8.16 19.43
C GLU A 40 -4.82 -9.56 19.97
N TRP A 41 -4.25 -10.59 19.34
CA TRP A 41 -4.36 -11.97 19.83
C TRP A 41 -3.82 -12.13 21.26
N ARG A 42 -2.70 -11.49 21.60
CA ARG A 42 -2.13 -11.49 22.95
C ARG A 42 -3.06 -10.82 23.96
N TRP A 43 -3.69 -9.70 23.60
CA TRP A 43 -4.71 -9.08 24.44
C TRP A 43 -5.89 -10.03 24.67
N LEU A 44 -6.48 -10.59 23.60
CA LEU A 44 -7.61 -11.51 23.68
C LEU A 44 -7.31 -12.75 24.54
N LYS A 45 -6.09 -13.28 24.46
CA LYS A 45 -5.67 -14.46 25.22
C LYS A 45 -5.38 -14.18 26.69
N THR A 46 -4.83 -13.01 27.01
CA THR A 46 -4.29 -12.72 28.36
C THR A 46 -5.13 -11.75 29.17
N GLY A 47 -6.01 -10.96 28.54
CA GLY A 47 -6.71 -9.86 29.17
C GLY A 47 -5.82 -8.70 29.61
N ASN A 48 -4.53 -8.70 29.24
CA ASN A 48 -3.60 -7.64 29.63
C ASN A 48 -3.83 -6.39 28.77
N GLU A 49 -4.37 -5.34 29.40
CA GLU A 49 -4.73 -4.07 28.75
C GLU A 49 -3.53 -3.35 28.09
N VAL A 50 -2.28 -3.63 28.50
CA VAL A 50 -1.09 -3.05 27.84
C VAL A 50 -1.06 -3.38 26.35
N TYR A 51 -1.43 -4.61 25.96
CA TYR A 51 -1.47 -5.00 24.54
C TYR A 51 -2.56 -4.24 23.78
N LYS A 52 -3.70 -3.99 24.41
CA LYS A 52 -4.79 -3.21 23.82
C LYS A 52 -4.40 -1.75 23.60
N ASP A 53 -3.72 -1.14 24.56
CA ASP A 53 -3.25 0.24 24.44
C ASP A 53 -2.21 0.39 23.33
N VAL A 54 -1.26 -0.56 23.25
CA VAL A 54 -0.30 -0.66 22.16
C VAL A 54 -1.02 -0.81 20.82
N TYR A 55 -1.96 -1.74 20.70
CA TYR A 55 -2.74 -1.92 19.47
C TYR A 55 -3.45 -0.62 19.06
N ARG A 56 -4.17 0.04 19.98
CA ARG A 56 -4.93 1.27 19.72
C ARG A 56 -4.07 2.44 19.28
N MET A 57 -2.81 2.51 19.73
CA MET A 57 -1.87 3.51 19.24
C MET A 57 -1.43 3.19 17.81
N TRP A 58 -0.97 1.96 17.58
CA TRP A 58 -0.34 1.57 16.32
C TRP A 58 -1.34 1.38 15.17
N VAL A 59 -2.59 1.02 15.44
CA VAL A 59 -3.63 0.92 14.40
C VAL A 59 -3.92 2.26 13.72
N LYS A 60 -3.74 3.38 14.43
CA LYS A 60 -3.88 4.72 13.84
C LYS A 60 -2.74 5.02 12.87
N ILE A 61 -1.50 4.66 13.24
CA ILE A 61 -0.32 4.80 12.38
C ILE A 61 -0.45 3.90 11.16
N PHE A 62 -0.92 2.65 11.37
CA PHE A 62 -1.24 1.72 10.31
C PHE A 62 -2.25 2.32 9.33
N ALA A 63 -3.36 2.90 9.81
CA ALA A 63 -4.38 3.48 8.92
C ALA A 63 -3.84 4.64 8.06
N VAL A 64 -3.05 5.54 8.64
CA VAL A 64 -2.46 6.66 7.88
C VAL A 64 -1.48 6.15 6.82
N THR A 65 -0.58 5.24 7.21
CA THR A 65 0.42 4.67 6.28
C THR A 65 -0.23 3.82 5.19
N PHE A 66 -1.25 3.04 5.52
CA PHE A 66 -2.07 2.30 4.56
C PHE A 66 -2.74 3.24 3.55
N GLY A 67 -3.37 4.32 4.01
CA GLY A 67 -3.97 5.33 3.14
C GLY A 67 -2.97 5.96 2.18
N MET A 68 -1.76 6.29 2.66
CA MET A 68 -0.68 6.78 1.80
C MET A 68 -0.20 5.74 0.78
N GLY A 69 -0.17 4.46 1.16
CA GLY A 69 0.08 3.35 0.25
C GLY A 69 -0.94 3.28 -0.88
N VAL A 70 -2.24 3.38 -0.57
CA VAL A 70 -3.31 3.39 -1.58
C VAL A 70 -3.15 4.57 -2.55
N VAL A 71 -3.00 5.79 -2.03
CA VAL A 71 -2.88 7.00 -2.87
C VAL A 71 -1.66 6.93 -3.79
N SER A 72 -0.50 6.54 -3.24
CA SER A 72 0.74 6.43 -4.04
C SER A 72 0.69 5.28 -5.06
N GLY A 73 0.01 4.17 -4.73
CA GLY A 73 -0.15 3.02 -5.63
C GLY A 73 -1.05 3.33 -6.83
N VAL A 74 -2.12 4.09 -6.61
CA VAL A 74 -2.98 4.60 -7.70
C VAL A 74 -2.16 5.47 -8.66
N VAL A 75 -1.33 6.39 -8.14
CA VAL A 75 -0.48 7.22 -9.00
C VAL A 75 0.51 6.35 -9.80
N LEU A 76 1.12 5.35 -9.17
CA LEU A 76 2.06 4.44 -9.82
C LEU A 76 1.39 3.62 -10.94
N SER A 77 0.17 3.11 -10.71
CA SER A 77 -0.52 2.27 -11.70
C SER A 77 -0.87 3.07 -12.97
N TYR A 78 -1.33 4.31 -12.82
CA TYR A 78 -1.62 5.18 -13.96
C TYR A 78 -0.35 5.61 -14.72
N GLN A 79 0.82 5.68 -14.07
CA GLN A 79 2.09 6.00 -14.77
C GLN A 79 2.47 4.99 -15.86
N PHE A 80 2.05 3.73 -15.75
CA PHE A 80 2.25 2.76 -16.83
C PHE A 80 1.52 3.18 -18.11
N GLY A 81 0.32 3.76 -18.00
CA GLY A 81 -0.45 4.24 -19.14
C GLY A 81 0.02 5.59 -19.68
N THR A 82 0.32 6.53 -18.79
CA THR A 82 0.64 7.92 -19.19
C THR A 82 2.06 8.10 -19.72
N ASN A 83 3.04 7.43 -19.10
CA ASN A 83 4.46 7.62 -19.42
C ASN A 83 5.10 6.42 -20.10
N TRP A 84 4.45 5.24 -20.06
CA TRP A 84 5.01 3.98 -20.55
C TRP A 84 4.02 3.19 -21.44
N SER A 85 3.23 3.90 -22.25
CA SER A 85 2.13 3.31 -23.04
C SER A 85 2.55 2.13 -23.94
N VAL A 86 3.69 2.23 -24.63
CA VAL A 86 4.22 1.15 -25.49
C VAL A 86 4.63 -0.08 -24.66
N PHE A 87 5.13 0.13 -23.44
CA PHE A 87 5.41 -0.98 -22.53
C PHE A 87 4.10 -1.63 -22.10
N ALA A 88 3.12 -0.85 -21.65
CA ALA A 88 1.81 -1.33 -21.20
C ALA A 88 1.08 -2.14 -22.29
N ASP A 89 1.09 -1.67 -23.54
CA ASP A 89 0.50 -2.38 -24.69
C ASP A 89 1.16 -3.76 -24.93
N LYS A 90 2.48 -3.82 -24.84
CA LYS A 90 3.24 -5.05 -25.09
C LYS A 90 3.12 -6.10 -23.98
N VAL A 91 3.10 -5.67 -22.71
CA VAL A 91 3.14 -6.58 -21.55
C VAL A 91 1.77 -6.77 -20.89
N GLY A 92 0.76 -6.02 -21.32
CA GLY A 92 -0.56 -5.95 -20.68
C GLY A 92 -1.24 -7.31 -20.57
N ASN A 93 -1.10 -8.18 -21.57
CA ASN A 93 -1.68 -9.54 -21.55
C ASN A 93 -1.09 -10.44 -20.46
N VAL A 94 0.09 -10.08 -19.91
CA VAL A 94 0.76 -10.84 -18.84
C VAL A 94 0.62 -10.11 -17.49
N LEU A 95 0.98 -8.83 -17.43
CA LEU A 95 0.98 -8.07 -16.17
C LEU A 95 -0.43 -7.59 -15.77
N GLY A 96 -1.30 -7.30 -16.74
CA GLY A 96 -2.66 -6.82 -16.49
C GLY A 96 -3.47 -7.74 -15.58
N PRO A 97 -3.56 -9.05 -15.87
CA PRO A 97 -4.22 -10.00 -14.98
C PRO A 97 -3.62 -10.07 -13.58
N LEU A 98 -2.29 -9.96 -13.44
CA LEU A 98 -1.61 -9.99 -12.13
C LEU A 98 -1.96 -8.75 -11.29
N LEU A 99 -1.92 -7.57 -11.90
CA LEU A 99 -2.32 -6.31 -11.26
C LEU A 99 -3.82 -6.31 -10.92
N GLY A 100 -4.66 -6.83 -11.83
CA GLY A 100 -6.09 -6.99 -11.58
C GLY A 100 -6.38 -7.94 -10.41
N PHE A 101 -5.63 -9.04 -10.31
CA PHE A 101 -5.74 -9.98 -9.20
C PHE A 101 -5.36 -9.34 -7.86
N GLU A 102 -4.24 -8.60 -7.80
CA GLU A 102 -3.84 -7.85 -6.60
C GLU A 102 -4.94 -6.92 -6.11
N VAL A 103 -5.54 -6.14 -7.01
CA VAL A 103 -6.61 -5.19 -6.66
C VAL A 103 -7.84 -5.93 -6.14
N LEU A 104 -8.35 -6.89 -6.89
CA LEU A 104 -9.61 -7.58 -6.57
C LEU A 104 -9.53 -8.47 -5.34
N THR A 105 -8.35 -9.02 -5.04
CA THR A 105 -8.19 -9.93 -3.90
C THR A 105 -7.56 -9.22 -2.71
N ALA A 106 -6.29 -8.83 -2.80
CA ALA A 106 -5.54 -8.29 -1.67
C ALA A 106 -6.07 -6.91 -1.25
N PHE A 107 -6.13 -5.93 -2.15
CA PHE A 107 -6.51 -4.57 -1.78
C PHE A 107 -7.97 -4.47 -1.34
N PHE A 108 -8.90 -5.11 -2.05
CA PHE A 108 -10.30 -5.12 -1.66
C PHE A 108 -10.51 -5.77 -0.28
N LEU A 109 -9.84 -6.89 -0.01
CA LEU A 109 -9.90 -7.55 1.29
C LEU A 109 -9.34 -6.66 2.39
N GLU A 110 -8.12 -6.16 2.22
CA GLU A 110 -7.44 -5.30 3.20
C GLU A 110 -8.24 -4.02 3.48
N ALA A 111 -8.73 -3.33 2.44
CA ALA A 111 -9.51 -2.10 2.60
C ALA A 111 -10.85 -2.36 3.30
N SER A 112 -11.53 -3.47 2.98
CA SER A 112 -12.80 -3.84 3.62
C SER A 112 -12.61 -4.14 5.11
N PHE A 113 -11.60 -4.95 5.46
CA PHE A 113 -11.33 -5.31 6.85
C PHE A 113 -10.70 -4.18 7.65
N LEU A 114 -9.98 -3.24 7.03
CA LEU A 114 -9.48 -2.04 7.70
C LEU A 114 -10.60 -1.21 8.33
N GLY A 115 -11.74 -1.08 7.64
CA GLY A 115 -12.92 -0.40 8.20
C GLY A 115 -13.42 -1.06 9.48
N ILE A 116 -13.46 -2.40 9.51
CA ILE A 116 -13.83 -3.18 10.70
C ILE A 116 -12.79 -3.00 11.80
N MET A 117 -11.49 -3.09 11.46
CA MET A 117 -10.38 -2.94 12.39
C MET A 117 -10.40 -1.58 13.10
N LEU A 118 -10.77 -0.50 12.40
CA LEU A 118 -10.81 0.86 12.95
C LEU A 118 -12.08 1.17 13.73
N PHE A 119 -13.23 0.63 13.31
CA PHE A 119 -14.54 1.07 13.81
C PHE A 119 -15.38 -0.04 14.45
N GLY A 120 -14.91 -1.27 14.49
CA GLY A 120 -15.64 -2.45 15.00
C GLY A 120 -15.56 -2.67 16.50
N TRP A 121 -14.71 -1.94 17.23
CA TRP A 121 -14.44 -2.18 18.66
C TRP A 121 -15.64 -2.02 19.60
N ASN A 122 -16.67 -1.25 19.20
CA ASN A 122 -17.85 -0.95 20.00
C ASN A 122 -19.15 -1.20 19.20
N ARG A 123 -19.17 -2.20 18.33
CA ARG A 123 -20.31 -2.53 17.46
C ARG A 123 -20.77 -3.96 17.61
#